data_AF-A0A2H1L0Q7-F1
#
_entry.id   AF-A0A2H1L0Q7-F1
#
_cell.length_a   1.000
_cell.length_b   1.000
_cell.length_c   1.000
_cell.angle_alpha   90.00
_cell.angle_beta   90.00
_cell.angle_gamma   90.00
#
_symmetry.space_group_name_H-M   'P 1'
#
loop_
_entity.id
_entity.type
_entity.pdbx_description
1 polymer ?
#
loop_
_entity_poly.entity_id
_entity_poly.type
_entity_poly.pdbx_seq_one_letter_code
_entity_poly.pdbx_strand_id
1 'polypeptide(L)'
;SMEPTPSAEDRLSALEQRVAELEAAAAESSALQEPGATQQKADGTSSVRAESPAPSGFPESSVQPSAGNTALPGDAETFWALHGLVDHLGEEGGVTYTGYTTPPGCSGPVAWQMGLSSAGLAQIDFAEAAGSLAALGHPVRLQLLQAIYEGTSTVAELGKDERFGTTGQIYHHVHALAGSGWLESARRGHWRVPAQRVVPLLTLVLIGTH
;
A
#
# COMPACT_ATOMS: atom_id res chain seq x y z
N SER A 1 -7.92 46.30 -10.98
CA SER A 1 -6.98 45.51 -11.80
C SER A 1 -7.20 44.05 -11.49
N MET A 2 -7.54 43.24 -12.49
CA MET A 2 -7.77 41.80 -12.35
C MET A 2 -6.48 41.11 -12.81
N GLU A 3 -5.83 40.32 -11.95
CA GLU A 3 -4.65 39.55 -12.35
C GLU A 3 -5.03 38.55 -13.44
N PRO A 4 -4.21 38.38 -14.49
CA PRO A 4 -4.49 37.40 -15.52
C PRO A 4 -4.32 35.99 -14.94
N THR A 5 -5.37 35.17 -15.05
CA THR A 5 -5.29 33.75 -14.72
C THR A 5 -4.27 33.06 -15.63
N PRO A 6 -3.30 32.31 -15.09
CA PRO A 6 -2.32 31.58 -15.90
C PRO A 6 -3.03 30.53 -16.76
N SER A 7 -2.54 30.38 -17.99
CA SER A 7 -3.10 29.48 -19.00
C SER A 7 -2.90 28.01 -18.60
N ALA A 8 -3.56 27.10 -19.32
CA ALA A 8 -3.39 25.66 -19.07
C ALA A 8 -1.95 25.20 -19.34
N GLU A 9 -1.28 25.79 -20.34
CA GLU A 9 0.12 25.49 -20.67
C GLU A 9 1.09 26.00 -19.59
N ASP A 10 0.81 27.16 -19.00
CA ASP A 10 1.62 27.70 -17.90
C ASP A 10 1.51 26.81 -16.66
N ARG A 11 0.30 26.29 -16.38
CA ARG A 11 0.07 25.36 -15.25
C ARG A 11 0.72 24.02 -15.49
N LEU A 12 0.71 23.50 -16.72
CA LEU A 12 1.36 22.25 -17.07
C LEU A 12 2.88 22.38 -16.93
N SER A 13 3.46 23.46 -17.45
CA SER A 13 4.90 23.75 -17.33
C SER A 13 5.34 23.89 -15.87
N ALA A 14 4.52 24.55 -15.04
CA ALA A 14 4.80 24.67 -13.60
C ALA A 14 4.73 23.32 -12.86
N LEU A 15 3.82 22.42 -13.27
CA LEU A 15 3.73 21.07 -12.72
C LEU A 15 4.93 20.20 -13.14
N GLU A 16 5.33 20.25 -14.40
CA GLU A 16 6.51 19.53 -14.92
C GLU A 16 7.78 19.97 -14.18
N GLN A 17 7.96 21.28 -13.97
CA GLN A 17 9.08 21.82 -13.23
C GLN A 17 9.06 21.35 -11.76
N ARG A 18 7.88 21.31 -11.13
CA ARG A 18 7.76 20.85 -9.75
C ARG A 18 8.05 19.34 -9.60
N VAL A 19 7.69 18.54 -10.59
CA VAL A 19 8.02 17.10 -10.62
C VAL A 19 9.53 16.91 -10.76
N ALA A 20 10.19 17.63 -11.66
CA ALA A 20 11.64 17.57 -11.83
C ALA A 20 12.40 17.94 -10.55
N GLU A 21 11.94 18.95 -9.81
CA GLU A 21 12.51 19.33 -8.50
C GLU A 21 12.39 18.21 -7.46
N LEU A 22 11.23 17.53 -7.41
CA LEU A 22 10.99 16.44 -6.46
C LEU A 22 11.80 15.19 -6.79
N GLU A 23 11.95 14.86 -8.08
CA GLU A 23 12.78 13.75 -8.54
C GLU A 23 14.26 13.98 -8.23
N ALA A 24 14.76 15.21 -8.41
CA ALA A 24 16.12 15.58 -8.03
C ALA A 24 16.36 15.46 -6.51
N ALA A 25 15.42 15.94 -5.70
CA ALA A 25 15.51 15.83 -4.23
C ALA A 25 15.46 14.36 -3.75
N ALA A 26 14.65 13.52 -4.39
CA ALA A 26 14.57 12.09 -4.09
C ALA A 26 15.86 11.35 -4.47
N ALA A 27 16.48 11.71 -5.61
CA ALA A 27 17.76 11.15 -6.03
C ALA A 27 18.91 11.53 -5.07
N GLU A 28 18.95 12.78 -4.59
CA GLU A 28 19.92 13.23 -3.58
C GLU A 28 19.74 12.50 -2.24
N SER A 29 18.49 12.30 -1.80
CA SER A 29 18.20 11.54 -0.58
C SER A 29 18.58 10.05 -0.72
N SER A 30 18.41 9.46 -1.90
CA SER A 30 18.80 8.08 -2.17
C SER A 30 20.32 7.88 -2.28
N ALA A 31 21.06 8.89 -2.75
CA ALA A 31 22.52 8.83 -2.86
C ALA A 31 23.23 8.91 -1.49
N LEU A 32 22.55 9.42 -0.47
CA LEU A 32 23.06 9.49 0.91
C LEU A 32 22.89 8.18 1.70
N GLN A 33 22.26 7.15 1.12
CA GLN A 33 21.75 6.00 1.90
C GLN A 33 22.50 4.66 1.73
N GLU A 34 23.63 4.53 1.01
CA GLU A 34 24.37 3.23 0.92
C GLU A 34 25.89 3.38 0.62
N PRO A 35 26.80 2.48 1.10
CA PRO A 35 27.12 2.21 2.50
C PRO A 35 28.64 2.20 2.82
N GLY A 36 29.00 2.43 4.08
CA GLY A 36 30.37 2.27 4.61
C GLY A 36 30.57 0.94 5.34
N ALA A 37 31.19 -0.03 4.67
CA ALA A 37 31.76 -1.23 5.31
C ALA A 37 33.13 -0.91 5.92
N THR A 38 33.36 -1.21 7.21
CA THR A 38 34.67 -1.65 7.72
C THR A 38 34.52 -2.43 9.03
N GLN A 39 34.97 -3.69 8.97
CA GLN A 39 35.26 -4.62 10.07
C GLN A 39 36.33 -4.08 11.02
N GLN A 40 36.17 -4.31 12.33
CA GLN A 40 37.33 -4.49 13.22
C GLN A 40 37.05 -5.46 14.38
N LYS A 41 37.78 -6.58 14.34
CA LYS A 41 38.06 -7.51 15.45
C LYS A 41 38.92 -6.82 16.51
N ALA A 42 38.71 -7.16 17.78
CA ALA A 42 39.79 -7.24 18.77
C ALA A 42 39.48 -8.27 19.86
N ASP A 43 40.40 -9.22 20.01
CA ASP A 43 40.56 -10.20 21.10
C ASP A 43 40.92 -9.53 22.43
N GLY A 44 40.71 -10.23 23.57
CA GLY A 44 41.50 -9.98 24.79
C GLY A 44 40.88 -10.29 26.16
N THR A 45 40.80 -11.58 26.51
CA THR A 45 41.19 -12.23 27.80
C THR A 45 41.07 -11.50 29.16
N SER A 46 40.43 -12.15 30.16
CA SER A 46 41.00 -12.64 31.45
C SER A 46 39.86 -13.06 32.42
N SER A 47 39.59 -14.35 32.66
CA SER A 47 40.12 -15.23 33.74
C SER A 47 39.84 -14.80 35.19
N VAL A 48 38.93 -15.49 35.90
CA VAL A 48 39.22 -16.10 37.22
C VAL A 48 38.37 -17.37 37.45
N ARG A 49 39.05 -18.40 37.96
CA ARG A 49 38.62 -19.76 38.28
C ARG A 49 38.15 -19.89 39.74
N ALA A 50 37.12 -20.70 39.99
CA ALA A 50 36.92 -21.40 41.27
C ALA A 50 36.16 -22.72 41.03
N GLU A 51 36.77 -23.86 41.38
CA GLU A 51 36.22 -25.21 41.30
C GLU A 51 35.51 -25.63 42.61
N SER A 52 34.25 -26.09 42.49
CA SER A 52 33.59 -27.34 42.99
C SER A 52 33.83 -27.91 44.41
N PRO A 53 32.88 -28.67 45.04
CA PRO A 53 32.23 -29.86 44.45
C PRO A 53 30.71 -30.09 44.70
N ALA A 54 30.20 -31.06 43.93
CA ALA A 54 28.85 -31.65 43.75
C ALA A 54 28.37 -32.50 44.98
N PRO A 55 27.23 -33.27 44.99
CA PRO A 55 26.39 -33.70 43.84
C PRO A 55 24.85 -33.78 44.06
N SER A 56 24.11 -33.88 42.95
CA SER A 56 23.18 -35.00 42.62
C SER A 56 21.98 -34.58 41.78
N GLY A 57 22.04 -34.93 40.49
CA GLY A 57 20.97 -35.57 39.71
C GLY A 57 19.71 -34.78 39.37
N PHE A 58 19.61 -34.32 38.12
CA PHE A 58 18.46 -34.47 37.21
C PHE A 58 18.97 -34.23 35.76
N PRO A 59 18.46 -34.91 34.72
CA PRO A 59 18.91 -34.66 33.36
C PRO A 59 18.31 -33.33 32.87
N GLU A 60 19.11 -32.26 32.88
CA GLU A 60 18.75 -31.02 32.19
C GLU A 60 18.84 -31.26 30.69
N SER A 61 17.68 -31.47 30.09
CA SER A 61 17.47 -31.37 28.64
C SER A 61 17.96 -30.01 28.19
N SER A 62 19.11 -29.98 27.53
CA SER A 62 19.66 -28.80 26.89
C SER A 62 18.76 -28.43 25.72
N VAL A 63 17.68 -27.71 25.99
CA VAL A 63 16.95 -26.99 24.95
C VAL A 63 17.84 -25.82 24.55
N GLN A 64 18.75 -26.07 23.62
CA GLN A 64 19.24 -24.99 22.76
C GLN A 64 17.99 -24.36 22.13
N PRO A 65 17.78 -23.04 22.19
CA PRO A 65 16.86 -22.41 21.28
C PRO A 65 17.46 -22.65 19.89
N SER A 66 16.96 -23.66 19.19
CA SER A 66 17.07 -23.69 17.75
C SER A 66 16.48 -22.36 17.32
N ALA A 67 17.33 -21.43 16.89
CA ALA A 67 16.91 -20.30 16.09
C ALA A 67 16.16 -20.95 14.93
N GLY A 68 14.83 -21.01 15.08
CA GLY A 68 13.96 -21.63 14.10
C GLY A 68 14.15 -20.80 12.87
N ASN A 69 14.93 -21.32 11.92
CA ASN A 69 14.93 -20.87 10.56
C ASN A 69 13.48 -21.04 10.12
N THR A 70 12.67 -19.99 10.32
CA THR A 70 11.24 -20.05 10.11
C THR A 70 11.10 -20.01 8.61
N ALA A 71 11.22 -21.20 8.01
CA ALA A 71 11.14 -21.37 6.58
C ALA A 71 9.84 -20.74 6.11
N LEU A 72 9.92 -19.89 5.09
CA LEU A 72 8.76 -19.23 4.53
C LEU A 72 7.71 -20.27 4.13
N PRO A 73 6.42 -19.95 4.30
CA PRO A 73 5.36 -20.87 3.98
C PRO A 73 5.31 -21.17 2.47
N GLY A 74 5.12 -22.46 2.15
CA GLY A 74 4.79 -22.95 0.83
C GLY A 74 5.93 -22.98 -0.19
N ASP A 75 5.60 -23.37 -1.42
CA ASP A 75 6.55 -23.36 -2.53
C ASP A 75 6.70 -21.96 -3.13
N ALA A 76 7.90 -21.68 -3.66
CA ALA A 76 8.25 -20.36 -4.18
C ALA A 76 7.46 -19.95 -5.43
N GLU A 77 6.83 -20.89 -6.14
CA GLU A 77 5.99 -20.59 -7.30
C GLU A 77 4.61 -20.07 -6.86
N THR A 78 3.98 -20.75 -5.90
CA THR A 78 2.70 -20.31 -5.30
C THR A 78 2.86 -19.01 -4.53
N PHE A 79 3.92 -18.89 -3.73
CA PHE A 79 4.18 -17.74 -2.86
C PHE A 79 5.21 -16.77 -3.45
N TRP A 80 5.30 -16.70 -4.78
CA TRP A 80 6.30 -15.89 -5.50
C TRP A 80 6.39 -14.45 -4.98
N ALA A 81 5.26 -13.82 -4.66
CA ALA A 81 5.21 -12.45 -4.17
C ALA A 81 5.79 -12.31 -2.75
N LEU A 82 5.54 -13.29 -1.88
CA LEU A 82 6.09 -13.32 -0.52
C LEU A 82 7.60 -13.57 -0.56
N HIS A 83 8.06 -14.52 -1.37
CA HIS A 83 9.48 -14.79 -1.53
C HIS A 83 10.22 -13.57 -2.10
N GLY A 84 9.68 -12.95 -3.15
CA GLY A 84 10.26 -11.72 -3.70
C GLY A 84 10.29 -10.56 -2.70
N LEU A 85 9.27 -10.44 -1.84
CA LEU A 85 9.26 -9.45 -0.77
C LEU A 85 10.36 -9.71 0.27
N VAL A 86 10.56 -10.97 0.67
CA VAL A 86 11.59 -11.34 1.65
C VAL A 86 12.99 -11.19 1.06
N ASP A 87 13.17 -11.56 -0.21
CA ASP A 87 14.44 -11.32 -0.91
C ASP A 87 14.76 -9.82 -1.00
N HIS A 88 13.73 -8.97 -1.10
CA HIS A 88 13.88 -7.53 -1.18
C HIS A 88 14.10 -6.84 0.18
N LEU A 89 13.40 -7.27 1.23
CA LEU A 89 13.40 -6.60 2.55
C LEU A 89 14.22 -7.32 3.63
N GLY A 90 14.64 -8.56 3.38
CA GLY A 90 15.37 -9.37 4.35
C GLY A 90 14.63 -9.54 5.68
N GLU A 91 15.38 -9.56 6.78
CA GLU A 91 14.84 -9.75 8.13
C GLU A 91 14.02 -8.56 8.65
N GLU A 92 14.18 -7.36 8.06
CA GLU A 92 13.38 -6.20 8.46
C GLU A 92 11.90 -6.39 8.10
N GLY A 93 11.64 -7.10 7.00
CA GLY A 93 10.31 -7.42 6.51
C GLY A 93 9.43 -6.19 6.25
N GLY A 94 8.18 -6.45 5.91
CA GLY A 94 7.20 -5.41 5.65
C GLY A 94 5.94 -5.94 5.02
N VAL A 95 5.08 -5.01 4.58
CA VAL A 95 3.87 -5.34 3.82
C VAL A 95 3.93 -4.57 2.51
N THR A 96 3.77 -5.30 1.42
CA THR A 96 3.63 -4.74 0.07
C THR A 96 2.37 -5.30 -0.57
N TYR A 97 1.65 -4.45 -1.28
CA TYR A 97 0.66 -4.89 -2.26
C TYR A 97 1.01 -4.30 -3.62
N THR A 98 0.73 -5.08 -4.66
CA THR A 98 1.01 -4.71 -6.04
C THR A 98 -0.11 -5.20 -6.94
N GLY A 99 -0.24 -4.60 -8.11
CA GLY A 99 -1.24 -4.98 -9.09
C GLY A 99 -0.90 -4.45 -10.47
N TYR A 100 -1.24 -5.26 -11.46
CA TYR A 100 -1.13 -4.91 -12.86
C TYR A 100 -2.40 -5.37 -13.57
N THR A 101 -3.21 -4.43 -14.05
CA THR A 101 -4.48 -4.74 -14.71
C THR A 101 -4.80 -3.70 -15.76
N THR A 102 -5.63 -4.05 -16.74
CA THR A 102 -6.21 -3.08 -17.68
C THR A 102 -7.67 -2.91 -17.28
N PRO A 103 -8.06 -1.80 -16.60
CA PRO A 103 -9.44 -1.59 -16.23
C PRO A 103 -10.36 -1.55 -17.44
N PRO A 104 -11.63 -1.97 -17.30
CA PRO A 104 -12.61 -1.89 -18.38
C PRO A 104 -12.67 -0.48 -19.00
N GLY A 105 -12.60 -0.41 -20.33
CA GLY A 105 -12.68 0.85 -21.07
C GLY A 105 -11.39 1.70 -21.06
N CYS A 106 -10.31 1.26 -20.41
CA CYS A 106 -9.02 1.93 -20.49
C CYS A 106 -8.19 1.42 -21.68
N SER A 107 -7.40 2.31 -22.29
CA SER A 107 -6.53 1.99 -23.43
C SER A 107 -5.19 1.35 -23.04
N GLY A 108 -4.89 1.28 -21.74
CA GLY A 108 -3.61 0.81 -21.25
C GLY A 108 -3.69 0.30 -19.80
N PRO A 109 -2.65 -0.43 -19.37
CA PRO A 109 -2.60 -1.02 -18.06
C PRO A 109 -2.36 0.04 -16.98
N VAL A 110 -2.93 -0.21 -15.80
CA VAL A 110 -2.56 0.40 -14.54
C VAL A 110 -1.59 -0.54 -13.85
N ALA A 111 -0.37 -0.06 -13.60
CA ALA A 111 0.64 -0.70 -12.78
C ALA A 111 0.75 0.08 -11.46
N TRP A 112 0.72 -0.62 -10.33
CA TRP A 112 0.81 0.00 -9.03
C TRP A 112 1.51 -0.90 -8.04
N GLN A 113 2.36 -0.32 -7.21
CA GLN A 113 2.97 -0.99 -6.06
C GLN A 113 3.06 0.00 -4.91
N MET A 114 2.72 -0.45 -3.71
CA MET A 114 2.97 0.29 -2.48
C MET A 114 3.35 -0.70 -1.40
N GLY A 115 4.43 -0.41 -0.70
CA GLY A 115 4.84 -1.17 0.46
C GLY A 115 5.52 -0.30 1.49
N LEU A 116 5.54 -0.78 2.72
CA LEU A 116 6.25 -0.19 3.83
C LEU A 116 6.97 -1.31 4.58
N SER A 117 8.17 -1.01 5.08
CA SER A 117 8.86 -1.91 6.01
C SER A 117 8.07 -2.05 7.31
N SER A 118 8.38 -3.08 8.10
CA SER A 118 7.77 -3.26 9.41
C SER A 118 7.95 -2.03 10.30
N ALA A 119 9.11 -1.37 10.23
CA ALA A 119 9.38 -0.12 10.96
C ALA A 119 8.52 1.04 10.48
N GLY A 120 8.28 1.18 9.17
CA GLY A 120 7.41 2.20 8.60
C GLY A 120 5.94 2.00 9.00
N LEU A 121 5.46 0.76 8.96
CA LEU A 121 4.10 0.42 9.39
C LEU A 121 3.86 0.74 10.88
N ALA A 122 4.88 0.58 11.72
CA ALA A 122 4.80 0.90 13.14
C ALA A 122 4.59 2.41 13.42
N GLN A 123 4.83 3.29 12.44
CA GLN A 123 4.61 4.73 12.55
C GLN A 123 3.22 5.19 12.09
N ILE A 124 2.40 4.29 11.52
CA ILE A 124 1.10 4.66 10.97
C ILE A 124 0.05 4.70 12.09
N ASP A 125 -0.68 5.81 12.18
CA ASP A 125 -1.93 5.83 12.93
C ASP A 125 -3.05 5.21 12.09
N PHE A 126 -3.49 4.00 12.48
CA PHE A 126 -4.56 3.30 11.80
C PHE A 126 -5.90 4.06 11.82
N ALA A 127 -6.12 4.98 12.76
CA ALA A 127 -7.32 5.79 12.79
C ALA A 127 -7.46 6.69 11.54
N GLU A 128 -6.36 7.11 10.92
CA GLU A 128 -6.38 7.91 9.70
C GLU A 128 -7.03 7.17 8.52
N ALA A 129 -6.94 5.83 8.49
CA ALA A 129 -7.55 5.01 7.46
C ALA A 129 -9.08 4.88 7.61
N ALA A 130 -9.63 5.17 8.80
CA ALA A 130 -11.03 4.87 9.13
C ALA A 130 -12.03 5.56 8.19
N GLY A 131 -11.83 6.84 7.87
CA GLY A 131 -12.72 7.58 6.97
C GLY A 131 -12.77 6.99 5.55
N SER A 132 -11.60 6.62 5.02
CA SER A 132 -11.48 5.98 3.71
C SER A 132 -12.13 4.59 3.71
N LEU A 133 -11.84 3.77 4.71
CA LEU A 133 -12.36 2.39 4.78
C LEU A 133 -13.87 2.34 5.08
N ALA A 134 -14.37 3.24 5.93
CA ALA A 134 -15.80 3.32 6.24
C ALA A 134 -16.65 3.59 4.99
N ALA A 135 -16.14 4.37 4.03
CA ALA A 135 -16.81 4.60 2.76
C ALA A 135 -16.99 3.31 1.94
N LEU A 136 -16.17 2.29 2.15
CA LEU A 136 -16.32 0.98 1.48
C LEU A 136 -17.24 0.02 2.25
N GLY A 137 -17.45 0.23 3.56
CA GLY A 137 -18.24 -0.66 4.42
C GLY A 137 -19.76 -0.67 4.18
N HIS A 138 -20.25 -0.25 3.00
CA HIS A 138 -21.67 -0.24 2.67
C HIS A 138 -21.92 -0.97 1.32
N PRO A 139 -22.83 -1.97 1.27
CA PRO A 139 -23.04 -2.79 0.08
C PRO A 139 -23.34 -1.99 -1.19
N VAL A 140 -24.23 -1.00 -1.11
CA VAL A 140 -24.59 -0.15 -2.25
C VAL A 140 -23.37 0.64 -2.76
N ARG A 141 -22.48 1.09 -1.87
CA ARG A 141 -21.29 1.86 -2.26
C ARG A 141 -20.28 1.00 -3.01
N LEU A 142 -20.08 -0.25 -2.59
CA LEU A 142 -19.25 -1.21 -3.32
C LEU A 142 -19.84 -1.54 -4.69
N GLN A 143 -21.15 -1.77 -4.77
CA GLN A 143 -21.80 -2.05 -6.06
C GLN A 143 -21.75 -0.83 -7.00
N LEU A 144 -21.87 0.39 -6.48
CA LEU A 144 -21.67 1.63 -7.26
C LEU A 144 -20.23 1.75 -7.76
N LEU A 145 -19.24 1.49 -6.90
CA LEU A 145 -17.82 1.46 -7.30
C LEU A 145 -17.57 0.43 -8.39
N GLN A 146 -18.14 -0.77 -8.27
CA GLN A 146 -18.04 -1.81 -9.28
C GLN A 146 -18.65 -1.37 -10.62
N ALA A 147 -19.89 -0.84 -10.61
CA ALA A 147 -20.54 -0.36 -11.83
C ALA A 147 -19.73 0.76 -12.50
N ILE A 148 -19.10 1.63 -11.71
CA ILE A 148 -18.24 2.70 -12.21
C ILE A 148 -16.92 2.18 -12.76
N TYR A 149 -16.29 1.23 -12.06
CA TYR A 149 -15.09 0.53 -12.52
C TYR A 149 -15.35 -0.23 -13.84
N GLU A 150 -16.55 -0.77 -14.03
CA GLU A 150 -16.99 -1.47 -15.24
C GLU A 150 -17.38 -0.53 -16.40
N GLY A 151 -17.40 0.79 -16.16
CA GLY A 151 -17.54 1.80 -17.21
C GLY A 151 -18.78 2.69 -17.13
N THR A 152 -19.66 2.50 -16.14
CA THR A 152 -20.77 3.43 -15.90
C THR A 152 -20.22 4.74 -15.34
N SER A 153 -20.61 5.90 -15.86
CA SER A 153 -19.98 7.16 -15.41
C SER A 153 -20.95 8.19 -14.87
N THR A 154 -22.25 8.07 -15.15
CA THR A 154 -23.22 9.09 -14.75
C THR A 154 -24.25 8.58 -13.76
N VAL A 155 -24.75 9.48 -12.90
CA VAL A 155 -25.87 9.17 -11.99
C VAL A 155 -27.14 8.78 -12.77
N ALA A 156 -27.35 9.33 -13.97
CA ALA A 156 -28.47 8.96 -14.82
C ALA A 156 -28.39 7.51 -15.34
N GLU A 157 -27.19 7.02 -15.65
CA GLU A 157 -26.98 5.62 -16.04
C GLU A 157 -27.10 4.70 -14.83
N LEU A 158 -26.48 5.08 -13.70
CA LEU A 158 -26.58 4.33 -12.45
C LEU A 158 -28.05 4.19 -12.01
N GLY A 159 -28.84 5.26 -12.10
CA GLY A 159 -30.26 5.26 -11.73
C GLY A 159 -31.18 4.41 -12.60
N LYS A 160 -30.68 3.78 -13.68
CA LYS A 160 -31.43 2.75 -14.43
C LYS A 160 -31.51 1.43 -13.67
N ASP A 161 -30.65 1.24 -12.68
CA ASP A 161 -30.58 0.03 -11.88
C ASP A 161 -31.16 0.29 -10.49
N GLU A 162 -32.30 -0.33 -10.21
CA GLU A 162 -33.09 -0.11 -9.00
C GLU A 162 -32.34 -0.48 -7.72
N ARG A 163 -31.29 -1.32 -7.80
CA ARG A 163 -30.50 -1.73 -6.62
C ARG A 163 -29.77 -0.58 -5.94
N PHE A 164 -29.56 0.53 -6.64
CA PHE A 164 -28.89 1.72 -6.10
C PHE A 164 -29.85 2.70 -5.41
N GLY A 165 -31.16 2.42 -5.45
CA GLY A 165 -32.20 3.24 -4.84
C GLY A 165 -32.52 4.49 -5.64
N THR A 166 -33.05 5.50 -4.94
CA THR A 166 -33.47 6.76 -5.55
C THR A 166 -32.27 7.59 -6.03
N THR A 167 -32.49 8.47 -7.00
CA THR A 167 -31.47 9.43 -7.48
C THR A 167 -30.79 10.20 -6.34
N GLY A 168 -31.54 10.62 -5.32
CA GLY A 168 -30.99 11.30 -4.15
C GLY A 168 -30.03 10.43 -3.32
N GLN A 169 -30.35 9.14 -3.15
CA GLN A 169 -29.46 8.17 -2.50
C GLN A 169 -28.19 7.94 -3.32
N ILE A 170 -28.29 7.85 -4.65
CA ILE A 170 -27.12 7.70 -5.52
C ILE A 170 -26.18 8.90 -5.37
N TYR A 171 -26.70 10.14 -5.43
CA TYR A 171 -25.88 11.33 -5.19
C TYR A 171 -25.23 11.32 -3.81
N HIS A 172 -25.98 10.97 -2.77
CA HIS A 172 -25.43 10.85 -1.42
C HIS A 172 -24.26 9.85 -1.36
N HIS A 173 -24.42 8.67 -1.96
CA HIS A 173 -23.38 7.64 -1.97
C HIS A 173 -22.15 8.05 -2.79
N VAL A 174 -22.35 8.60 -3.99
CA VAL A 174 -21.26 9.05 -4.85
C VAL A 174 -20.47 10.18 -4.20
N HIS A 175 -21.15 11.13 -3.54
CA HIS A 175 -20.45 12.19 -2.81
C HIS A 175 -19.69 11.67 -1.58
N ALA A 176 -20.21 10.66 -0.88
CA ALA A 176 -19.48 10.02 0.22
C ALA A 176 -18.21 9.30 -0.29
N LEU A 177 -18.32 8.60 -1.43
CA LEU A 177 -17.18 7.94 -2.08
C LEU A 177 -16.16 8.95 -2.62
N ALA A 178 -16.62 10.07 -3.19
CA ALA A 178 -15.74 11.13 -3.66
C ALA A 178 -15.05 11.87 -2.50
N GLY A 179 -15.78 12.17 -1.43
CA GLY A 179 -15.23 12.81 -0.23
C GLY A 179 -14.20 11.96 0.52
N SER A 180 -14.20 10.64 0.29
CA SER A 180 -13.19 9.70 0.80
C SER A 180 -12.09 9.37 -0.24
N GLY A 181 -12.15 9.98 -1.43
CA GLY A 181 -11.14 9.82 -2.47
C GLY A 181 -11.22 8.51 -3.25
N TRP A 182 -12.32 7.75 -3.16
CA TRP A 182 -12.55 6.54 -3.97
C TRP A 182 -13.10 6.85 -5.37
N LEU A 183 -13.75 8.00 -5.53
CA LEU A 183 -14.22 8.50 -6.80
C LEU A 183 -13.71 9.91 -7.04
N GLU A 184 -13.56 10.27 -8.31
CA GLU A 184 -13.32 11.64 -8.73
C GLU A 184 -14.24 12.02 -9.89
N SER A 185 -14.48 13.33 -10.05
CA SER A 185 -15.23 13.84 -11.19
C SER A 185 -14.28 14.03 -12.37
N ALA A 186 -14.31 13.12 -13.34
CA ALA A 186 -13.51 13.22 -14.57
C ALA A 186 -13.90 14.44 -15.42
N ARG A 187 -15.20 14.74 -15.43
CA ARG A 187 -15.84 15.94 -15.99
C ARG A 187 -17.19 16.10 -15.28
N ARG A 188 -17.82 17.27 -15.38
CA ARG A 188 -19.07 17.57 -14.67
C ARG A 188 -20.11 16.45 -14.83
N GLY A 189 -20.47 15.80 -13.72
CA GLY A 189 -21.48 14.73 -13.68
C GLY A 189 -20.99 13.34 -14.11
N HIS A 190 -19.71 13.21 -14.47
CA HIS A 190 -19.06 11.94 -14.78
C HIS A 190 -18.07 11.57 -13.69
N TRP A 191 -18.25 10.37 -13.15
CA TRP A 191 -17.48 9.80 -12.07
C TRP A 191 -16.59 8.67 -12.60
N ARG A 192 -15.41 8.55 -12.02
CA ARG A 192 -14.49 7.44 -12.26
C ARG A 192 -13.75 7.08 -10.98
N VAL A 193 -13.23 5.86 -10.92
CA VAL A 193 -12.22 5.48 -9.94
C VAL A 193 -10.88 6.11 -10.36
N PRO A 194 -10.20 6.90 -9.50
CA PRO A 194 -8.88 7.42 -9.82
C PRO A 194 -7.89 6.28 -10.12
N ALA A 195 -6.95 6.49 -11.05
CA ALA A 195 -5.99 5.45 -11.44
C ALA A 195 -5.21 4.89 -10.24
N GLN A 196 -4.83 5.76 -9.30
CA GLN A 196 -4.11 5.42 -8.06
C GLN A 196 -4.96 4.64 -7.06
N ARG A 197 -6.28 4.54 -7.28
CA ARG A 197 -7.22 3.81 -6.42
C ARG A 197 -7.69 2.49 -7.02
N VAL A 198 -7.41 2.23 -8.31
CA VAL A 198 -7.81 0.99 -8.98
C VAL A 198 -7.25 -0.24 -8.27
N VAL A 199 -5.93 -0.34 -8.16
CA VAL A 199 -5.28 -1.49 -7.52
C VAL A 199 -5.65 -1.57 -6.03
N PRO A 200 -5.57 -0.48 -5.23
CA PRO A 200 -6.04 -0.51 -3.84
C PRO A 200 -7.49 -0.99 -3.67
N LEU A 201 -8.41 -0.55 -4.54
CA LEU A 201 -9.81 -0.99 -4.50
C LEU A 201 -9.92 -2.50 -4.73
N LEU A 202 -9.27 -3.02 -5.78
CA LEU A 202 -9.29 -4.45 -6.09
C LEU A 202 -8.63 -5.28 -4.99
N THR A 203 -7.54 -4.80 -4.40
CA THR A 203 -6.89 -5.45 -3.24
C THR A 203 -7.83 -5.53 -2.05
N LEU A 204 -8.55 -4.46 -1.72
CA LEU A 204 -9.51 -4.47 -0.60
C LEU A 204 -10.70 -5.40 -0.86
N VAL A 205 -11.19 -5.47 -2.10
CA VAL A 205 -12.23 -6.42 -2.49
C VAL A 205 -11.73 -7.86 -2.37
N LEU A 206 -10.49 -8.13 -2.80
CA LEU A 206 -9.86 -9.45 -2.65
C LEU A 206 -9.77 -9.87 -1.17
N ILE A 207 -9.28 -8.98 -0.30
CA ILE A 207 -9.21 -9.21 1.17
C ILE A 207 -10.61 -9.47 1.77
N GLY A 208 -11.64 -8.79 1.26
CA GLY A 208 -13.01 -8.95 1.75
C GLY A 208 -13.73 -10.20 1.22
N THR A 209 -13.15 -10.92 0.26
CA THR A 209 -13.81 -12.05 -0.44
C THR A 209 -13.09 -13.39 -0.27
N HIS A 210 -11.78 -13.38 -0.04
CA HIS A 210 -10.93 -14.56 0.12
C HIS A 210 -10.11 -14.47 1.40
#